data_AF-A0AAD8NQF6-F1
#
_entry.id   AF-A0AAD8NQF6-F1
#
_cell.length_a   1.000
_cell.length_b   1.000
_cell.length_c   1.000
_cell.angle_alpha   90.00
_cell.angle_beta   90.00
_cell.angle_gamma   90.00
#
_symmetry.space_group_name_H-M   'P 1'
#
loop_
_entity.id
_entity.type
_entity.pdbx_description
1 polymer ?
#
loop_
_entity_poly.entity_id
_entity_poly.type
_entity_poly.pdbx_seq_one_letter_code
_entity_poly.pdbx_strand_id
1 'polypeptide(L)'
;MVHENFSIRTTNGEDLIKSLYEVYPDMFSIKLHHGGYFTSVPGRMYLNGKVNFVDMLDAKNFCLDGLALVMKDLGYDNREPIYYHFLPPERDLNFSIKALEDDDDVLKFMEYVGENKFDIDTYTEHEKHENIDMLKFIKYDDIIKFHPFYNTQVDDTNELENKVEMTM
;
A
#
# COMPACT_ATOMS: atom_id res chain seq x y z
N MET A 1 -1.11 -24.32 -16.82
CA MET A 1 -1.42 -23.24 -15.86
C MET A 1 -0.87 -23.72 -14.53
N VAL A 2 0.29 -23.22 -14.12
CA VAL A 2 0.87 -23.58 -12.82
C VAL A 2 0.05 -22.79 -11.81
N HIS A 3 -0.67 -23.47 -10.92
CA HIS A 3 -1.29 -22.79 -9.79
C HIS A 3 -0.15 -22.37 -8.86
N GLU A 4 0.08 -21.08 -8.71
CA GLU A 4 0.95 -20.59 -7.65
C GLU A 4 0.35 -21.03 -6.31
N ASN A 5 1.13 -21.77 -5.54
CA ASN A 5 0.72 -22.25 -4.23
C ASN A 5 1.15 -21.20 -3.19
N PHE A 6 0.41 -20.11 -3.07
CA PHE A 6 0.61 -19.16 -1.98
C PHE A 6 -0.35 -19.46 -0.81
N SER A 7 -0.02 -18.95 0.38
CA SER A 7 -0.95 -18.90 1.51
C SER A 7 -1.08 -17.49 2.05
N ILE A 8 -2.29 -17.13 2.47
CA ILE A 8 -2.58 -15.81 3.03
C ILE A 8 -2.81 -15.92 4.53
N ARG A 9 -2.05 -15.17 5.32
CA ARG A 9 -2.22 -15.04 6.77
C ARG A 9 -2.62 -13.63 7.18
N THR A 10 -3.29 -13.51 8.30
CA THR A 10 -3.75 -12.22 8.89
C THR A 10 -2.89 -11.75 10.05
N THR A 11 -1.97 -12.58 10.54
CA THR A 11 -1.09 -12.29 11.69
C THR A 11 0.35 -12.55 11.31
N ASN A 12 1.30 -11.85 11.93
CA ASN A 12 2.71 -12.13 11.73
C ASN A 12 3.09 -13.47 12.39
N GLY A 13 3.77 -14.34 11.65
CA GLY A 13 4.15 -15.70 12.04
C GLY A 13 5.63 -15.99 11.77
N GLU A 14 6.46 -14.94 11.80
CA GLU A 14 7.89 -14.94 11.44
C GLU A 14 8.67 -16.18 11.88
N ASP A 15 8.54 -16.62 13.14
CA ASP A 15 9.32 -17.75 13.67
C ASP A 15 9.03 -19.06 12.94
N LEU A 16 7.76 -19.32 12.61
CA LEU A 16 7.36 -20.51 11.87
C LEU A 16 7.86 -20.44 10.43
N ILE A 17 7.72 -19.28 9.79
CA ILE A 17 8.11 -19.06 8.39
C ILE A 17 9.63 -19.14 8.21
N LYS A 18 10.41 -18.63 9.16
CA LYS A 18 11.88 -18.75 9.16
C LYS A 18 12.34 -20.20 9.05
N SER A 19 11.81 -21.08 9.91
CA SER A 19 12.12 -22.51 9.86
C SER A 19 11.72 -23.18 8.55
N LEU A 20 10.62 -22.71 7.93
CA LEU A 20 10.12 -23.27 6.68
C LEU A 20 11.05 -22.93 5.50
N TYR A 21 11.55 -21.71 5.42
CA TYR A 21 12.40 -21.27 4.29
C TYR A 21 13.87 -21.63 4.42
N GLU A 22 14.31 -22.15 5.58
CA GLU A 22 15.54 -22.93 5.66
C GLU A 22 15.44 -24.23 4.85
N VAL A 23 14.24 -24.84 4.80
CA VAL A 23 13.98 -26.08 4.03
C VAL A 23 13.65 -25.79 2.57
N TYR A 24 12.96 -24.68 2.31
CA TYR A 24 12.55 -24.24 0.97
C TYR A 24 13.23 -22.91 0.59
N PRO A 25 14.51 -22.94 0.17
CA PRO A 25 15.32 -21.73 0.00
C PRO A 25 14.87 -20.84 -1.17
N ASP A 26 14.07 -21.36 -2.10
CA ASP A 26 13.51 -20.57 -3.21
C ASP A 26 12.17 -19.91 -2.84
N MET A 27 11.66 -20.13 -1.62
CA MET A 27 10.40 -19.56 -1.16
C MET A 27 10.63 -18.29 -0.34
N PHE A 28 9.69 -17.35 -0.44
CA PHE A 28 9.69 -16.12 0.33
C PHE A 28 8.27 -15.68 0.71
N SER A 29 8.20 -14.65 1.56
CA SER A 29 6.97 -14.00 1.98
C SER A 29 7.02 -12.50 1.72
N ILE A 30 5.85 -11.93 1.46
CA ILE A 30 5.65 -10.47 1.43
C ILE A 30 4.62 -10.05 2.46
N LYS A 31 4.77 -8.82 2.93
CA LYS A 31 3.76 -8.14 3.73
C LYS A 31 2.98 -7.21 2.81
N LEU A 32 1.79 -7.66 2.40
CA LEU A 32 0.96 -6.98 1.43
C LEU A 32 0.01 -6.00 2.13
N HIS A 33 0.17 -4.72 1.82
CA HIS A 33 -0.72 -3.62 2.19
C HIS A 33 -1.68 -3.36 1.03
N HIS A 34 -2.98 -3.48 1.28
CA HIS A 34 -3.97 -3.41 0.20
C HIS A 34 -5.28 -2.74 0.60
N GLY A 35 -6.03 -2.26 -0.40
CA GLY A 35 -7.32 -1.56 -0.20
C GLY A 35 -7.21 -0.18 0.46
N GLY A 36 -6.00 0.35 0.61
CA GLY A 36 -5.74 1.69 1.09
C GLY A 36 -5.30 2.62 -0.04
N TYR A 37 -4.74 3.77 0.33
CA TYR A 37 -4.18 4.75 -0.59
C TYR A 37 -2.97 5.46 0.02
N PHE A 38 -2.10 5.98 -0.84
CA PHE A 38 -0.97 6.81 -0.42
C PHE A 38 -1.37 8.27 -0.21
N THR A 39 -0.84 8.90 0.83
CA THR A 39 -0.87 10.37 0.96
C THR A 39 0.22 11.04 0.13
N SER A 40 0.11 12.36 -0.05
CA SER A 40 1.14 13.17 -0.71
C SER A 40 2.42 13.24 0.13
N VAL A 41 3.52 13.61 -0.55
CA VAL A 41 4.78 13.96 0.11
C VAL A 41 4.78 15.45 0.50
N PRO A 42 5.54 15.85 1.54
CA PRO A 42 6.27 15.01 2.50
C PRO A 42 5.34 14.39 3.57
N GLY A 43 5.80 13.32 4.22
CA GLY A 43 5.01 12.60 5.21
C GLY A 43 4.06 11.57 4.59
N ARG A 44 4.44 10.97 3.45
CA ARG A 44 3.65 9.93 2.78
C ARG A 44 3.41 8.76 3.74
N MET A 45 2.14 8.37 3.84
CA MET A 45 1.64 7.23 4.60
C MET A 45 0.74 6.39 3.68
N TYR A 46 0.53 5.13 4.05
CA TYR A 46 -0.51 4.28 3.46
C TYR A 46 -1.70 4.23 4.43
N LEU A 47 -2.84 4.80 4.04
CA LEU A 47 -3.99 4.98 4.92
C LEU A 47 -5.16 4.09 4.51
N ASN A 48 -6.00 3.74 5.49
CA ASN A 48 -7.23 2.95 5.35
C ASN A 48 -7.06 1.56 4.70
N GLY A 49 -5.82 1.07 4.58
CA GLY A 49 -5.51 -0.24 4.06
C GLY A 49 -5.65 -1.36 5.09
N LYS A 50 -5.59 -2.59 4.58
CA LYS A 50 -5.44 -3.82 5.34
C LYS A 50 -4.04 -4.39 5.11
N VAL A 51 -3.60 -5.24 6.02
CA VAL A 51 -2.33 -5.95 5.90
C VAL A 51 -2.58 -7.45 5.96
N ASN A 52 -2.05 -8.15 4.97
CA ASN A 52 -2.00 -9.59 4.92
C ASN A 52 -0.57 -10.04 4.61
N PHE A 53 -0.19 -11.23 5.09
CA PHE A 53 1.09 -11.85 4.74
C PHE A 53 0.82 -12.90 3.67
N VAL A 54 1.60 -12.85 2.59
CA VAL A 54 1.49 -13.79 1.48
C VAL A 54 2.75 -14.63 1.47
N ASP A 55 2.61 -15.90 1.82
CA ASP A 55 3.71 -16.84 1.96
C ASP A 55 3.75 -17.82 0.80
N MET A 56 4.86 -18.56 0.71
CA MET A 56 5.08 -19.63 -0.26
C MET A 56 5.15 -19.12 -1.70
N LEU A 57 5.56 -17.85 -1.85
CA LEU A 57 5.88 -17.28 -3.14
C LEU A 57 7.20 -17.88 -3.62
N ASP A 58 7.21 -18.40 -4.84
CA ASP A 58 8.38 -19.01 -5.46
C ASP A 58 9.17 -17.93 -6.20
N ALA A 59 10.39 -17.62 -5.73
CA ALA A 59 11.25 -16.59 -6.31
C ALA A 59 11.57 -16.82 -7.79
N LYS A 60 11.52 -18.06 -8.29
CA LYS A 60 11.80 -18.37 -9.70
C LYS A 60 10.61 -18.15 -10.61
N ASN A 61 9.39 -18.19 -10.06
CA ASN A 61 8.15 -18.14 -10.83
C ASN A 61 7.32 -16.88 -10.51
N PHE A 62 7.74 -16.07 -9.54
CA PHE A 62 7.04 -14.87 -9.12
C PHE A 62 6.88 -13.87 -10.26
N CYS A 63 5.66 -13.37 -10.45
CA CYS A 63 5.31 -12.38 -11.46
C CYS A 63 4.06 -11.58 -11.03
N LEU A 64 3.72 -10.55 -11.80
CA LEU A 64 2.55 -9.70 -11.53
C LEU A 64 1.22 -10.45 -11.65
N ASP A 65 1.13 -11.45 -12.53
CA ASP A 65 -0.06 -12.31 -12.64
C ASP A 65 -0.31 -13.08 -11.33
N GLY A 66 0.76 -13.49 -10.65
CA GLY A 66 0.70 -14.11 -9.32
C GLY A 66 0.09 -13.18 -8.27
N LEU A 67 0.56 -11.93 -8.21
CA LEU A 67 -0.02 -10.90 -7.34
C LEU A 67 -1.49 -10.63 -7.65
N ALA A 68 -1.87 -10.65 -8.94
CA ALA A 68 -3.28 -10.50 -9.32
C ALA A 68 -4.15 -11.66 -8.81
N LEU A 69 -3.63 -12.90 -8.79
CA LEU A 69 -4.32 -14.05 -8.18
C LEU A 69 -4.46 -13.87 -6.66
N VAL A 70 -3.43 -13.38 -5.97
CA VAL A 70 -3.48 -13.06 -4.54
C VAL A 70 -4.58 -12.02 -4.26
N MET A 71 -4.63 -10.95 -5.05
CA MET A 71 -5.65 -9.90 -4.91
C MET A 71 -7.06 -10.44 -5.13
N LYS A 72 -7.23 -11.34 -6.09
CA LYS A 72 -8.50 -12.03 -6.32
C LYS A 72 -8.93 -12.88 -5.12
N ASP A 73 -8.01 -13.61 -4.50
CA ASP A 73 -8.28 -14.42 -3.31
C ASP A 73 -8.58 -13.55 -2.07
N LEU A 74 -8.06 -12.34 -2.01
CA LEU A 74 -8.42 -11.31 -1.04
C LEU A 74 -9.79 -10.64 -1.31
N GLY A 75 -10.45 -11.00 -2.41
CA GLY A 75 -11.79 -10.54 -2.76
C GLY A 75 -11.84 -9.27 -3.60
N TYR A 76 -10.71 -8.83 -4.18
CA TYR A 76 -10.69 -7.74 -5.15
C TYR A 76 -11.04 -8.31 -6.52
N ASP A 77 -12.07 -7.76 -7.17
CA ASP A 77 -12.38 -8.14 -8.54
C ASP A 77 -11.53 -7.33 -9.53
N ASN A 78 -11.13 -7.95 -10.65
CA ASN A 78 -10.24 -7.34 -11.65
C ASN A 78 -10.95 -6.25 -12.49
N ARG A 79 -11.93 -5.53 -11.92
CA ARG A 79 -12.70 -4.50 -12.63
C ARG A 79 -11.96 -3.18 -12.72
N GLU A 80 -11.10 -2.90 -11.73
CA GLU A 80 -10.28 -1.71 -11.67
C GLU A 80 -8.79 -2.10 -11.73
N PRO A 81 -7.94 -1.31 -12.42
CA PRO A 81 -6.50 -1.52 -12.37
C PRO A 81 -5.96 -1.44 -10.94
N ILE A 82 -5.05 -2.37 -10.63
CA ILE A 82 -4.30 -2.38 -9.37
C ILE A 82 -2.83 -2.18 -9.72
N TYR A 83 -2.24 -1.14 -9.15
CA TYR A 83 -0.81 -0.85 -9.26
C TYR A 83 -0.09 -1.44 -8.05
N TYR A 84 1.05 -2.08 -8.31
CA TYR A 84 1.85 -2.74 -7.28
C TYR A 84 3.12 -1.94 -7.02
N HIS A 85 3.51 -1.86 -5.75
CA HIS A 85 4.73 -1.19 -5.32
C HIS A 85 5.41 -2.01 -4.24
N PHE A 86 6.71 -1.81 -4.06
CA PHE A 86 7.43 -2.34 -2.91
C PHE A 86 8.31 -1.28 -2.26
N LEU A 87 8.54 -1.44 -0.96
CA LEU A 87 9.47 -0.64 -0.20
C LEU A 87 10.70 -1.49 0.12
N PRO A 88 11.89 -1.11 -0.38
CA PRO A 88 13.11 -1.78 0.02
C PRO A 88 13.29 -1.75 1.55
N PRO A 89 13.85 -2.81 2.15
CA PRO A 89 14.08 -2.88 3.59
C PRO A 89 14.82 -1.67 4.14
N GLU A 90 14.44 -1.24 5.35
CA GLU A 90 15.05 -0.10 6.07
C GLU A 90 14.93 1.26 5.34
N ARG A 91 13.97 1.40 4.43
CA ARG A 91 13.70 2.66 3.71
C ARG A 91 12.36 3.29 4.10
N ASP A 92 12.14 4.53 3.65
CA ASP A 92 10.93 5.31 3.92
C ASP A 92 10.00 5.44 2.71
N LEU A 93 8.71 5.65 2.97
CA LEU A 93 7.69 5.75 1.93
C LEU A 93 7.77 7.01 1.07
N ASN A 94 8.40 8.12 1.52
CA ASN A 94 8.34 9.38 0.76
C ASN A 94 9.03 9.27 -0.58
N PHE A 95 10.24 8.70 -0.59
CA PHE A 95 11.13 8.77 -1.75
C PHE A 95 11.75 7.42 -2.14
N SER A 96 11.50 6.36 -1.37
CA SER A 96 12.15 5.06 -1.61
C SER A 96 11.22 3.97 -2.12
N ILE A 97 9.91 4.22 -2.17
CA ILE A 97 8.95 3.27 -2.75
C ILE A 97 9.21 3.10 -4.25
N LYS A 98 9.17 1.86 -4.72
CA LYS A 98 9.44 1.46 -6.10
C LYS A 98 8.20 0.80 -6.70
N ALA A 99 7.93 1.05 -7.97
CA ALA A 99 6.85 0.38 -8.69
C ALA A 99 7.24 -1.06 -9.06
N LEU A 100 6.23 -1.90 -9.25
CA LEU A 100 6.31 -3.25 -9.83
C LEU A 100 5.40 -3.26 -11.07
N GLU A 101 5.93 -2.80 -12.21
CA GLU A 101 5.12 -2.62 -13.44
C GLU A 101 5.44 -3.65 -14.53
N ASP A 102 6.67 -4.15 -14.55
CA ASP A 102 7.15 -5.07 -15.57
C ASP A 102 8.13 -6.11 -15.01
N ASP A 103 8.63 -6.98 -15.90
CA ASP A 103 9.58 -8.02 -15.55
C ASP A 103 10.92 -7.47 -15.03
N ASP A 104 11.36 -6.30 -15.51
CA ASP A 104 12.61 -5.68 -15.05
C ASP A 104 12.49 -5.20 -13.60
N ASP A 105 11.33 -4.67 -13.22
CA ASP A 105 11.04 -4.32 -11.83
C ASP A 105 10.88 -5.55 -10.94
N VAL A 106 10.29 -6.64 -11.44
CA VAL A 106 10.25 -7.93 -10.74
C VAL A 106 11.66 -8.47 -10.50
N LEU A 107 12.56 -8.38 -11.48
CA LEU A 107 13.96 -8.78 -11.30
C LEU A 107 14.66 -7.96 -10.22
N LYS A 108 14.47 -6.64 -10.19
CA LYS A 108 15.01 -5.78 -9.11
C LYS A 108 14.43 -6.14 -7.76
N PHE A 109 13.13 -6.43 -7.69
CA PHE A 109 12.47 -6.87 -6.47
C PHE A 109 13.07 -8.17 -5.94
N MET A 110 13.41 -9.12 -6.82
CA MET A 110 14.08 -10.37 -6.45
C MET A 110 15.46 -10.17 -5.84
N GLU A 111 16.19 -9.11 -6.19
CA GLU A 111 17.46 -8.76 -5.54
C GLU A 111 17.25 -8.54 -4.03
N TYR A 112 16.19 -7.82 -3.66
CA TYR A 112 15.85 -7.58 -2.25
C TYR A 112 15.32 -8.83 -1.54
N VAL A 113 14.58 -9.70 -2.24
CA VAL A 113 14.15 -11.00 -1.71
C VAL A 113 15.34 -11.89 -1.36
N GLY A 114 16.38 -11.87 -2.20
CA GLY A 114 17.62 -12.61 -1.95
C GLY A 114 18.30 -12.24 -0.63
N GLU A 115 18.20 -10.97 -0.24
CA GLU A 115 18.73 -10.44 1.02
C GLU A 115 17.75 -10.59 2.19
N ASN A 116 16.44 -10.52 1.92
CA ASN A 116 15.38 -10.48 2.93
C ASN A 116 14.13 -11.27 2.50
N LYS A 117 14.03 -12.53 2.94
CA LYS A 117 12.98 -13.47 2.50
C LYS A 117 11.63 -13.35 3.21
N PHE A 118 11.55 -12.57 4.28
CA PHE A 118 10.48 -12.77 5.27
C PHE A 118 9.40 -11.70 5.27
N ASP A 119 9.70 -10.44 4.95
CA ASP A 119 8.75 -9.33 5.17
C ASP A 119 9.06 -8.11 4.30
N ILE A 120 9.15 -8.27 2.98
CA ILE A 120 9.22 -7.08 2.11
C ILE A 120 7.83 -6.43 2.09
N ASP A 121 7.76 -5.16 2.50
CA ASP A 121 6.52 -4.38 2.44
C ASP A 121 6.16 -4.12 0.97
N THR A 122 5.04 -4.71 0.54
CA THR A 122 4.46 -4.57 -0.80
C THR A 122 3.12 -3.87 -0.67
N TYR A 123 2.80 -2.94 -1.57
CA TYR A 123 1.61 -2.09 -1.49
C TYR A 123 0.81 -2.17 -2.77
N THR A 124 -0.51 -2.02 -2.65
CA THR A 124 -1.40 -1.81 -3.79
C THR A 124 -1.96 -0.40 -3.81
N GLU A 125 -2.04 0.20 -4.99
CA GLU A 125 -2.76 1.44 -5.24
C GLU A 125 -3.85 1.16 -6.29
N HIS A 126 -5.09 1.50 -5.97
CA HIS A 126 -6.20 1.47 -6.94
C HIS A 126 -6.22 2.79 -7.71
N GLU A 127 -6.78 2.82 -8.92
CA GLU A 127 -6.80 4.03 -9.77
C GLU A 127 -7.03 5.31 -8.97
N LYS A 128 -6.26 6.35 -9.32
CA LYS A 128 -6.41 7.69 -8.75
C LYS A 128 -7.86 8.10 -8.91
N HIS A 129 -8.61 8.11 -7.82
CA HIS A 129 -9.78 8.97 -7.75
C HIS A 129 -9.26 10.37 -8.06
N GLU A 130 -9.57 10.88 -9.26
CA GLU A 130 -9.35 12.28 -9.62
C GLU A 130 -10.05 13.12 -8.55
N ASN A 131 -9.32 13.55 -7.51
CA ASN A 131 -9.75 14.48 -6.46
C ASN A 131 -11.26 14.68 -6.36
N ILE A 132 -12.04 13.63 -6.12
CA ILE A 132 -13.43 13.81 -5.69
C ILE A 132 -13.27 14.11 -4.22
N ASP A 133 -12.96 15.38 -3.93
CA ASP A 133 -12.76 15.97 -2.62
C ASP A 133 -12.87 14.93 -1.49
N MET A 134 -11.78 14.24 -1.13
CA MET A 134 -11.78 13.40 0.08
C MET A 134 -12.13 14.24 1.32
N LEU A 135 -11.98 15.57 1.22
CA LEU A 135 -12.47 16.57 2.15
C LEU A 135 -14.02 16.61 2.29
N LYS A 136 -14.80 16.05 1.36
CA LYS A 136 -16.27 15.98 1.47
C LYS A 136 -16.75 14.82 2.35
N PHE A 137 -15.93 13.79 2.57
CA PHE A 137 -16.33 12.58 3.30
C PHE A 137 -15.63 12.41 4.65
N ILE A 138 -14.53 13.10 4.90
CA ILE A 138 -13.89 13.11 6.21
C ILE A 138 -14.55 14.22 7.05
N LYS A 139 -15.16 13.85 8.17
CA LYS A 139 -15.64 14.85 9.14
C LYS A 139 -14.45 15.63 9.67
N TYR A 140 -14.60 16.95 9.74
CA TYR A 140 -13.55 17.86 10.21
C TYR A 140 -12.93 17.43 11.56
N ASP A 141 -13.74 16.84 12.44
CA ASP A 141 -13.32 16.31 13.76
C ASP A 141 -12.33 15.13 13.67
N ASP A 142 -12.35 14.37 12.57
CA ASP A 142 -11.41 13.26 12.35
C ASP A 142 -10.06 13.81 11.85
N ILE A 143 -10.06 14.87 11.04
CA ILE A 143 -8.83 15.51 10.51
C ILE A 143 -7.94 16.03 11.64
N ILE A 144 -8.53 16.68 12.65
CA ILE A 144 -7.80 17.27 13.79
C ILE A 144 -7.15 16.20 14.67
N LYS A 145 -7.71 14.98 14.73
CA LYS A 145 -7.12 13.89 15.51
C LYS A 145 -5.88 13.27 14.87
N PHE A 146 -5.76 13.32 13.55
CA PHE A 146 -4.67 12.66 12.82
C PHE A 146 -3.48 13.58 12.49
N HIS A 147 -3.61 14.89 12.66
CA HIS A 147 -2.56 15.84 12.28
C HIS A 147 -2.39 17.00 13.29
N PRO A 148 -1.55 16.86 14.32
CA PRO A 148 -1.32 17.94 15.29
C PRO A 148 -0.55 19.14 14.71
N PHE A 149 -0.14 19.10 13.43
CA PHE A 149 0.73 20.10 12.81
C PHE A 149 0.05 21.08 11.83
N TYR A 150 -1.28 21.02 11.61
CA TYR A 150 -1.95 21.99 10.72
C TYR A 150 -2.33 23.32 11.38
N ASN A 151 -2.03 23.52 12.66
CA ASN A 151 -2.18 24.84 13.31
C ASN A 151 -0.88 25.63 13.27
N THR A 152 -0.57 26.22 12.12
CA THR A 152 0.16 27.50 12.04
C THR A 152 -0.05 28.11 10.66
N GLN A 153 -1.15 28.84 10.52
CA GLN A 153 -1.31 30.11 9.78
C GLN A 153 -2.81 30.32 9.55
N VAL A 154 -3.52 30.68 10.62
CA VAL A 154 -4.68 31.55 10.48
C VAL A 154 -4.07 32.93 10.29
N ASP A 155 -4.00 33.40 9.05
CA ASP A 155 -3.67 34.79 8.76
C ASP A 155 -4.90 35.63 9.14
N ASP A 156 -4.78 36.37 10.23
CA ASP A 156 -5.75 37.34 10.70
C ASP A 156 -5.86 38.49 9.67
N THR A 157 -6.71 38.36 8.64
CA THR A 157 -7.30 39.52 7.96
C THR A 157 -8.68 39.22 7.37
N ASN A 158 -9.71 39.68 8.10
CA ASN A 158 -10.94 40.31 7.62
C ASN A 158 -11.57 39.86 6.28
N GLU A 159 -12.71 39.16 6.36
CA GLU A 159 -13.99 39.61 5.76
C GLU A 159 -15.15 38.78 6.31
N LEU A 160 -15.53 39.03 7.57
CA LEU A 160 -16.95 38.97 7.94
C LEU A 160 -17.54 40.35 7.64
N GLU A 161 -18.64 40.35 6.87
CA GLU A 161 -19.75 41.32 6.81
C GLU A 161 -20.10 41.73 5.37
N ASN A 162 -21.38 41.53 5.04
CA ASN A 162 -22.14 41.84 3.80
C ASN A 162 -22.25 40.66 2.81
N LYS A 163 -23.39 40.02 2.57
CA LYS A 163 -24.79 40.46 2.60
C LYS A 163 -25.72 39.26 2.76
N VAL A 164 -26.51 39.26 3.84
CA VAL A 164 -27.90 38.82 3.76
C VAL A 164 -28.67 40.03 3.24
N GLU A 165 -29.06 40.04 1.97
CA GLU A 165 -30.15 40.90 1.48
C GLU A 165 -30.80 40.26 0.24
N MET A 166 -32.05 39.83 0.47
CA MET A 166 -33.20 39.71 -0.43
C MET A 166 -33.04 40.05 -1.92
N THR A 167 -33.58 39.17 -2.78
CA THR A 167 -34.50 39.37 -3.94
C THR A 167 -34.20 38.19 -4.90
N MET A 168 -35.09 37.22 -5.16
CA MET A 168 -36.49 37.25 -5.58
C MET A 168 -37.32 36.14 -4.96
#